data_AF-D7BNY7-F1
#
_entry.id   AF-D7BNY7-F1
#
_cell.length_a   1.000
_cell.length_b   1.000
_cell.length_c   1.000
_cell.angle_alpha   90.00
_cell.angle_beta   90.00
_cell.angle_gamma   90.00
#
_symmetry.space_group_name_H-M   'P 1'
#
loop_
_entity.id
_entity.type
_entity.pdbx_description
1 polymer ?
#
loop_
_entity_poly.entity_id
_entity_poly.type
_entity_poly.pdbx_seq_one_letter_code
_entity_poly.pdbx_strand_id
1 'polypeptide(L)'
;MLTNVLLSAVLALTPAQLSANTPDDITLTSEQAINFLQNHMTADNPDPHHGQLYSGNRTNLFGSAWKDVDHNKCDTRNDILSRDLFDTDYSEEPGIQDITQGVKKGKSGCRNATVYSGKLNDPYTGKIIDFKRGKESGSKVQIDHVIPLGYAYRHGAWAIAKNGGKNVMEQFANDPLNLLAVDGKANNVKKDKGPSEWMPDNSAFKCEYALRMTAVLQRYNSFGFTFDDKDKSTLIGLFHGECAGKSFNYRAPMTGHNTKAEVLSDSVETEDPSLNEAAIK
;
A
#
# COMPACT_ATOMS: atom_id res chain seq x y z
N MET A 1 52.64 21.71 38.08
CA MET A 1 52.84 20.67 37.03
C MET A 1 51.50 19.98 36.86
N LEU A 2 50.84 20.25 35.73
CA LEU A 2 49.49 19.77 35.42
C LEU A 2 49.57 18.35 34.85
N THR A 3 48.80 17.43 35.41
CA THR A 3 48.66 16.03 34.97
C THR A 3 47.73 15.96 33.76
N ASN A 4 48.27 15.57 32.61
CA ASN A 4 47.53 15.19 31.41
C ASN A 4 46.88 13.82 31.60
N VAL A 5 45.55 13.75 31.57
CA VAL A 5 44.82 12.49 31.37
C VAL A 5 44.38 12.44 29.90
N LEU A 6 45.03 11.57 29.13
CA LEU A 6 44.69 11.27 27.74
C LEU A 6 43.36 10.50 27.70
N LEU A 7 42.31 11.15 27.21
CA LEU A 7 41.01 10.53 26.94
C LEU A 7 41.12 9.74 25.62
N SER A 8 41.11 8.41 25.70
CA SER A 8 41.06 7.54 24.51
C SER A 8 39.65 7.57 23.92
N ALA A 9 39.47 8.25 22.79
CA ALA A 9 38.25 8.17 22.00
C ALA A 9 38.32 6.92 21.11
N VAL A 10 37.68 5.83 21.54
CA VAL A 10 37.36 4.72 20.65
C VAL A 10 36.10 5.13 19.87
N LEU A 11 36.28 5.66 18.66
CA LEU A 11 35.19 5.77 17.70
C LEU A 11 34.82 4.35 17.24
N ALA A 12 33.80 3.78 17.87
CA ALA A 12 33.09 2.65 17.30
C ALA A 12 32.25 3.17 16.12
N LEU A 13 32.71 2.93 14.90
CA LEU A 13 31.86 3.02 13.71
C LEU A 13 30.77 1.96 13.83
N THR A 14 29.53 2.37 14.10
CA THR A 14 28.36 1.50 13.94
C THR A 14 27.84 1.60 12.50
N PRO A 15 27.32 0.49 11.93
CA PRO A 15 27.02 0.40 10.51
C PRO A 15 25.86 1.31 10.12
N ALA A 16 25.95 1.81 8.88
CA ALA A 16 24.95 2.61 8.18
C ALA A 16 23.51 2.17 8.47
N GLN A 17 22.64 3.19 8.60
CA GLN A 17 21.20 3.11 8.81
C GLN A 17 20.55 1.90 8.11
N LEU A 18 20.28 0.84 8.87
CA LEU A 18 19.09 0.04 8.64
C LEU A 18 17.93 1.01 8.84
N SER A 19 17.30 1.43 7.74
CA SER A 19 16.08 2.21 7.80
C SER A 19 15.07 1.43 8.65
N ALA A 20 14.77 1.96 9.84
CA ALA A 20 13.92 1.31 10.84
C ALA A 20 12.60 0.85 10.20
N ASN A 21 12.17 -0.37 10.53
CA ASN A 21 10.87 -0.87 10.12
C ASN A 21 9.79 0.10 10.60
N THR A 22 8.90 0.53 9.70
CA THR A 22 7.76 1.35 10.09
C THR A 22 6.72 0.49 10.81
N PRO A 23 5.82 1.06 11.63
CA PRO A 23 4.71 0.30 12.22
C PRO A 23 3.81 -0.39 11.17
N ASP A 24 3.85 0.08 9.92
CA ASP A 24 3.04 -0.43 8.82
C ASP A 24 3.77 -1.49 7.96
N ASP A 25 5.06 -1.75 8.25
CA ASP A 25 5.82 -2.84 7.62
C ASP A 25 5.30 -4.18 8.14
N ILE A 26 5.14 -5.15 7.23
CA ILE A 26 4.61 -6.47 7.56
C ILE A 26 5.62 -7.52 7.12
N THR A 27 5.93 -8.43 8.02
CA THR A 27 6.56 -9.72 7.68
C THR A 27 5.60 -10.83 8.09
N LEU A 28 5.15 -11.62 7.13
CA LEU A 28 4.19 -12.69 7.34
C LEU A 28 4.69 -14.00 6.71
N THR A 29 4.90 -15.02 7.54
CA THR A 29 5.21 -16.38 7.08
C THR A 29 3.95 -17.19 6.80
N SER A 30 4.06 -18.26 6.01
CA SER A 30 2.96 -19.19 5.77
C SER A 30 2.41 -19.81 7.06
N GLU A 31 3.26 -20.07 8.05
CA GLU A 31 2.85 -20.61 9.35
C GLU A 31 2.01 -19.61 10.16
N GLN A 32 2.47 -18.35 10.22
CA GLN A 32 1.71 -17.27 10.86
C GLN A 32 0.38 -17.01 10.14
N ALA A 33 0.38 -17.08 8.81
CA ALA A 33 -0.82 -16.96 8.00
C ALA A 33 -1.84 -18.06 8.31
N ILE A 34 -1.40 -19.32 8.41
CA ILE A 34 -2.27 -20.44 8.82
C ILE A 34 -2.86 -20.18 10.21
N ASN A 35 -2.03 -19.82 11.19
CA ASN A 35 -2.49 -19.55 12.55
C ASN A 35 -3.54 -18.43 12.59
N PHE A 36 -3.31 -17.33 11.86
CA PHE A 36 -4.29 -16.26 11.75
C PHE A 36 -5.62 -16.75 11.14
N LEU A 37 -5.57 -17.44 10.00
CA LEU A 37 -6.76 -17.90 9.30
C LEU A 37 -7.57 -18.91 10.12
N GLN A 38 -6.92 -19.77 10.90
CA GLN A 38 -7.59 -20.79 11.70
C GLN A 38 -8.15 -20.24 13.02
N ASN A 39 -7.38 -19.40 13.70
CA ASN A 39 -7.63 -19.08 15.12
C ASN A 39 -8.11 -17.64 15.35
N HIS A 40 -7.93 -16.76 14.37
CA HIS A 40 -8.18 -15.32 14.55
C HIS A 40 -9.11 -14.72 13.50
N MET A 41 -9.19 -15.30 12.29
CA MET A 41 -10.07 -14.80 11.25
C MET A 41 -11.53 -14.96 11.66
N THR A 42 -12.26 -13.85 11.67
CA THR A 42 -13.69 -13.85 11.96
C THR A 42 -14.45 -14.65 10.90
N ALA A 43 -15.41 -15.46 11.33
CA ALA A 43 -16.27 -16.25 10.44
C ALA A 43 -17.00 -15.34 9.44
N ASP A 44 -17.31 -15.88 8.25
CA ASP A 44 -17.96 -15.10 7.20
C ASP A 44 -19.30 -14.52 7.67
N ASN A 45 -19.57 -13.30 7.22
CA ASN A 45 -20.82 -12.58 7.46
C ASN A 45 -21.39 -12.12 6.11
N PRO A 46 -21.97 -13.04 5.33
CA PRO A 46 -22.42 -12.73 3.99
C PRO A 46 -23.50 -11.63 3.98
N ASP A 47 -23.45 -10.73 3.00
CA ASP A 47 -24.45 -9.68 2.82
C ASP A 47 -25.83 -10.31 2.60
N PRO A 48 -26.85 -10.01 3.44
CA PRO A 48 -28.20 -10.54 3.28
C PRO A 48 -28.86 -10.15 1.95
N HIS A 49 -28.32 -9.14 1.25
CA HIS A 49 -28.79 -8.72 -0.06
C HIS A 49 -27.90 -9.19 -1.23
N HIS A 50 -26.96 -10.11 -0.98
CA HIS A 50 -26.08 -10.70 -1.99
C HIS A 50 -25.32 -9.68 -2.86
N GLY A 51 -24.94 -8.54 -2.27
CA GLY A 51 -24.18 -7.48 -2.93
C GLY A 51 -25.01 -6.55 -3.82
N GLN A 52 -26.34 -6.63 -3.81
CA GLN A 52 -27.19 -5.75 -4.61
C GLN A 52 -26.93 -4.27 -4.35
N LEU A 53 -26.65 -3.91 -3.09
CA LEU A 53 -26.39 -2.52 -2.69
C LEU A 53 -24.97 -2.03 -2.99
N TYR A 54 -24.06 -2.92 -3.40
CA TYR A 54 -22.72 -2.55 -3.84
C TYR A 54 -22.71 -2.03 -5.28
N SER A 55 -23.53 -2.62 -6.16
CA SER A 55 -23.51 -2.32 -7.59
C SER A 55 -23.78 -0.83 -7.86
N GLY A 56 -22.82 -0.15 -8.51
CA GLY A 56 -22.92 1.28 -8.81
C GLY A 56 -22.72 2.22 -7.61
N ASN A 57 -22.44 1.69 -6.41
CA ASN A 57 -22.41 2.45 -5.16
C ASN A 57 -21.03 2.52 -4.49
N ARG A 58 -19.96 2.11 -5.21
CA ARG A 58 -18.57 2.05 -4.69
C ARG A 58 -18.17 3.33 -3.98
N THR A 59 -18.39 4.50 -4.57
CA THR A 59 -17.92 5.78 -4.01
C THR A 59 -18.58 6.13 -2.68
N ASN A 60 -19.86 5.80 -2.51
CA ASN A 60 -20.54 6.10 -1.24
C ASN A 60 -20.09 5.14 -0.13
N LEU A 61 -19.81 3.88 -0.49
CA LEU A 61 -19.41 2.82 0.44
C LEU A 61 -17.93 2.89 0.83
N PHE A 62 -17.05 3.10 -0.15
CA PHE A 62 -15.59 3.04 -0.03
C PHE A 62 -14.90 4.40 -0.23
N GLY A 63 -15.67 5.49 -0.25
CA GLY A 63 -15.13 6.83 -0.39
C GLY A 63 -14.55 7.11 -1.78
N SER A 64 -13.68 8.11 -1.86
CA SER A 64 -13.04 8.48 -3.12
C SER A 64 -11.95 7.47 -3.50
N ALA A 65 -11.82 7.18 -4.79
CA ALA A 65 -10.70 6.38 -5.29
C ALA A 65 -9.46 7.26 -5.43
N TRP A 66 -8.29 6.66 -5.22
CA TRP A 66 -6.98 7.30 -5.38
C TRP A 66 -6.82 8.48 -4.44
N LYS A 67 -7.08 8.25 -3.15
CA LYS A 67 -6.82 9.24 -2.11
C LYS A 67 -5.32 9.31 -1.82
N ASP A 68 -4.81 10.51 -1.65
CA ASP A 68 -3.48 10.69 -1.07
C ASP A 68 -3.54 10.28 0.41
N VAL A 69 -3.20 9.02 0.70
CA VAL A 69 -3.32 8.38 2.03
C VAL A 69 -2.06 8.54 2.86
N ASP A 70 -0.93 8.80 2.22
CA ASP A 70 0.37 8.98 2.87
C ASP A 70 0.76 10.47 2.97
N HIS A 71 -0.09 11.35 2.45
CA HIS A 71 0.00 12.81 2.46
C HIS A 71 1.22 13.37 1.73
N ASN A 72 1.73 12.61 0.74
CA ASN A 72 2.90 12.99 -0.05
C ASN A 72 2.56 13.95 -1.22
N LYS A 73 1.29 14.34 -1.38
CA LYS A 73 0.71 15.18 -2.46
C LYS A 73 0.54 14.44 -3.79
N CYS A 74 0.58 13.11 -3.77
CA CYS A 74 0.27 12.22 -4.86
C CYS A 74 -0.87 11.28 -4.49
N ASP A 75 -1.73 11.00 -5.47
CA ASP A 75 -2.79 10.02 -5.31
C ASP A 75 -2.23 8.59 -5.26
N THR A 76 -2.96 7.69 -4.59
CA THR A 76 -2.54 6.29 -4.45
C THR A 76 -2.26 5.63 -5.80
N ARG A 77 -2.94 6.05 -6.88
CA ARG A 77 -2.70 5.44 -8.19
C ARG A 77 -1.28 5.72 -8.66
N ASN A 78 -0.82 6.96 -8.54
CA ASN A 78 0.55 7.32 -8.90
C ASN A 78 1.56 6.68 -7.94
N ASP A 79 1.25 6.54 -6.66
CA ASP A 79 2.13 5.85 -5.70
C ASP A 79 2.31 4.38 -6.09
N ILE A 80 1.22 3.68 -6.43
CA ILE A 80 1.28 2.27 -6.85
C ILE A 80 1.99 2.11 -8.20
N LEU A 81 1.73 3.00 -9.16
CA LEU A 81 2.46 2.97 -10.44
C LEU A 81 3.95 3.24 -10.24
N SER A 82 4.31 4.19 -9.39
CA SER A 82 5.70 4.51 -9.06
C SER A 82 6.40 3.33 -8.38
N ARG A 83 5.69 2.63 -7.47
CA ARG A 83 6.19 1.46 -6.75
C ARG A 83 6.38 0.23 -7.65
N ASP A 84 5.41 -0.05 -8.52
CA ASP A 84 5.31 -1.33 -9.23
C ASP A 84 5.89 -1.31 -10.65
N LEU A 85 6.08 -0.13 -11.24
CA LEU A 85 6.69 0.01 -12.56
C LEU A 85 8.20 0.22 -12.47
N PHE A 86 8.91 -0.28 -13.48
CA PHE A 86 10.30 0.06 -13.75
C PHE A 86 10.42 0.85 -15.06
N ASP A 87 11.59 1.41 -15.33
CA ASP A 87 11.82 2.35 -16.45
C ASP A 87 10.77 3.47 -16.47
N THR A 88 10.40 3.95 -15.28
CA THR A 88 9.29 4.88 -15.05
C THR A 88 9.63 6.28 -15.52
N ASP A 89 8.72 6.88 -16.27
CA ASP A 89 8.81 8.25 -16.77
C ASP A 89 7.79 9.15 -16.06
N TYR A 90 8.30 10.23 -15.46
CA TYR A 90 7.52 11.19 -14.66
C TYR A 90 7.14 12.46 -15.42
N SER A 91 7.36 12.54 -16.74
CA SER A 91 6.93 13.66 -17.57
C SER A 91 6.38 13.22 -18.95
N GLU A 92 5.85 14.17 -19.73
CA GLU A 92 5.42 13.94 -21.13
C GLU A 92 6.53 14.34 -22.13
N GLU A 93 7.71 14.74 -21.63
CA GLU A 93 8.83 15.17 -22.46
C GLU A 93 9.50 13.98 -23.16
N PRO A 94 10.22 14.18 -24.27
CA PRO A 94 10.91 13.10 -24.95
C PRO A 94 12.02 12.46 -24.09
N GLY A 95 11.99 11.13 -23.96
CA GLY A 95 12.99 10.33 -23.23
C GLY A 95 12.38 9.67 -21.98
N ILE A 96 13.21 9.15 -21.07
CA ILE A 96 12.78 8.78 -19.72
C ILE A 96 13.21 9.92 -18.78
N GLN A 97 12.26 10.53 -18.06
CA GLN A 97 12.55 11.57 -17.07
C GLN A 97 12.38 10.99 -15.67
N ASP A 98 13.41 11.17 -14.86
CA ASP A 98 13.32 10.78 -13.45
C ASP A 98 12.33 11.67 -12.68
N ILE A 99 12.03 11.26 -11.44
CA ILE A 99 11.06 11.95 -10.58
C ILE A 99 11.43 13.42 -10.31
N THR A 100 12.73 13.76 -10.26
CA THR A 100 13.18 15.14 -10.01
C THR A 100 12.94 16.04 -11.21
N GLN A 101 13.03 15.48 -12.42
CA GLN A 101 12.79 16.19 -13.68
C GLN A 101 11.29 16.37 -13.96
N GLY A 102 10.43 15.54 -13.37
CA GLY A 102 8.96 15.60 -13.45
C GLY A 102 8.28 16.56 -12.47
N VAL A 103 9.03 17.15 -11.53
CA VAL A 103 8.49 18.05 -10.50
C VAL A 103 7.71 19.22 -11.11
N LYS A 104 6.49 19.46 -10.61
CA LYS A 104 5.53 20.47 -11.08
C LYS A 104 5.06 20.32 -12.53
N LYS A 105 5.40 19.23 -13.23
CA LYS A 105 4.95 18.92 -14.60
C LYS A 105 3.84 17.86 -14.65
N GLY A 106 3.45 17.32 -13.49
CA GLY A 106 2.41 16.31 -13.37
C GLY A 106 0.98 16.84 -13.48
N LYS A 107 0.02 15.92 -13.49
CA LYS A 107 -1.42 16.25 -13.46
C LYS A 107 -1.86 16.67 -12.05
N SER A 108 -3.06 17.24 -11.96
CA SER A 108 -3.71 17.47 -10.67
C SER A 108 -3.85 16.16 -9.89
N GLY A 109 -3.66 16.20 -8.57
CA GLY A 109 -3.62 15.02 -7.71
C GLY A 109 -2.23 14.41 -7.53
N CYS A 110 -1.25 14.73 -8.39
CA CYS A 110 0.15 14.32 -8.20
C CYS A 110 1.11 15.18 -9.04
N ARG A 111 1.21 16.49 -8.74
CA ARG A 111 1.96 17.43 -9.60
C ARG A 111 3.46 17.15 -9.68
N ASN A 112 4.03 16.46 -8.70
CA ASN A 112 5.48 16.27 -8.59
C ASN A 112 5.97 14.90 -9.04
N ALA A 113 5.09 13.90 -9.13
CA ALA A 113 5.48 12.53 -9.43
C ALA A 113 4.42 11.79 -10.26
N THR A 114 3.71 12.50 -11.14
CA THR A 114 2.75 11.82 -12.03
C THR A 114 3.50 10.83 -12.91
N VAL A 115 3.12 9.56 -12.84
CA VAL A 115 3.69 8.52 -13.71
C VAL A 115 3.00 8.55 -15.07
N TYR A 116 3.75 8.86 -16.13
CA TYR A 116 3.24 8.93 -17.50
C TYR A 116 3.48 7.66 -18.29
N SER A 117 4.60 6.98 -18.07
CA SER A 117 4.87 5.68 -18.67
C SER A 117 5.83 4.84 -17.83
N GLY A 118 5.97 3.57 -18.18
CA GLY A 118 6.86 2.63 -17.53
C GLY A 118 6.57 1.20 -18.00
N LYS A 119 7.28 0.23 -17.43
CA LYS A 119 7.09 -1.19 -17.73
C LYS A 119 6.67 -1.92 -16.46
N LEU A 120 5.67 -2.77 -16.59
CA LEU A 120 5.18 -3.62 -15.51
C LEU A 120 5.70 -5.05 -15.73
N ASN A 121 6.42 -5.59 -14.75
CA ASN A 121 6.57 -7.04 -14.62
C ASN A 121 5.29 -7.56 -13.96
N ASP A 122 4.30 -7.95 -14.76
CA ASP A 122 2.94 -8.17 -14.28
C ASP A 122 2.87 -9.37 -13.32
N PRO A 123 2.47 -9.15 -12.06
CA PRO A 123 2.43 -10.22 -11.08
C PRO A 123 1.38 -11.28 -11.42
N TYR A 124 0.31 -10.94 -12.15
CA TYR A 124 -0.79 -11.88 -12.41
C TYR A 124 -0.51 -12.85 -13.55
N THR A 125 0.15 -12.40 -14.61
CA THR A 125 0.40 -13.19 -15.83
C THR A 125 1.87 -13.51 -16.08
N GLY A 126 2.80 -12.85 -15.36
CA GLY A 126 4.25 -13.00 -15.55
C GLY A 126 4.78 -12.31 -16.81
N LYS A 127 3.96 -11.53 -17.51
CA LYS A 127 4.34 -10.81 -18.74
C LYS A 127 4.92 -9.44 -18.41
N ILE A 128 5.78 -8.94 -19.31
CA ILE A 128 6.16 -7.52 -19.30
C ILE A 128 5.12 -6.73 -20.10
N ILE A 129 4.57 -5.66 -19.50
CA ILE A 129 3.54 -4.82 -20.10
C ILE A 129 4.00 -3.37 -20.11
N ASP A 130 3.99 -2.74 -21.29
CA ASP A 130 4.22 -1.30 -21.40
C ASP A 130 2.98 -0.53 -20.88
N PHE A 131 3.18 0.23 -19.81
CA PHE A 131 2.24 1.23 -19.35
C PHE A 131 2.52 2.56 -20.05
N LYS A 132 1.46 3.16 -20.57
CA LYS A 132 1.45 4.57 -20.94
C LYS A 132 0.11 5.15 -20.52
N ARG A 133 0.14 6.29 -19.83
CA ARG A 133 -1.06 7.00 -19.39
C ARG A 133 -1.87 7.45 -20.62
N GLY A 134 -3.17 7.15 -20.61
CA GLY A 134 -4.07 7.45 -21.72
C GLY A 134 -5.17 6.40 -21.86
N LYS A 135 -6.19 6.70 -22.67
CA LYS A 135 -7.39 5.85 -22.81
C LYS A 135 -7.10 4.43 -23.32
N GLU A 136 -6.15 4.26 -24.23
CA GLU A 136 -5.92 2.96 -24.87
C GLU A 136 -4.90 2.10 -24.11
N SER A 137 -3.73 2.65 -23.79
CA SER A 137 -2.66 1.95 -23.07
C SER A 137 -2.89 1.88 -21.55
N GLY A 138 -3.55 2.88 -20.96
CA GLY A 138 -3.86 2.89 -19.52
C GLY A 138 -4.88 1.84 -19.09
N SER A 139 -5.57 1.20 -20.05
CA SER A 139 -6.44 0.05 -19.80
C SER A 139 -5.66 -1.26 -19.66
N LYS A 140 -4.43 -1.33 -20.20
CA LYS A 140 -3.56 -2.52 -20.14
C LYS A 140 -2.99 -2.75 -18.76
N VAL A 141 -2.65 -1.67 -18.04
CA VAL A 141 -2.24 -1.74 -16.64
C VAL A 141 -3.28 -1.05 -15.77
N GLN A 142 -3.92 -1.83 -14.91
CA GLN A 142 -4.89 -1.35 -13.94
C GLN A 142 -4.28 -1.41 -12.54
N ILE A 143 -4.85 -0.65 -11.61
CA ILE A 143 -4.55 -0.83 -10.19
C ILE A 143 -5.68 -1.67 -9.61
N ASP A 144 -5.38 -2.90 -9.23
CA ASP A 144 -6.31 -3.87 -8.68
C ASP A 144 -6.25 -3.89 -7.15
N HIS A 145 -7.38 -4.27 -6.53
CA HIS A 145 -7.47 -4.61 -5.13
C HIS A 145 -7.21 -6.11 -4.93
N VAL A 146 -6.17 -6.48 -4.17
CA VAL A 146 -5.85 -7.88 -3.85
C VAL A 146 -7.07 -8.60 -3.30
N ILE A 147 -7.74 -7.98 -2.31
CA ILE A 147 -9.11 -8.30 -1.89
C ILE A 147 -10.06 -7.32 -2.59
N PRO A 148 -10.86 -7.75 -3.57
CA PRO A 148 -11.78 -6.88 -4.29
C PRO A 148 -12.78 -6.19 -3.36
N LEU A 149 -13.12 -4.93 -3.66
CA LEU A 149 -14.08 -4.17 -2.84
C LEU A 149 -15.48 -4.81 -2.82
N GLY A 150 -15.94 -5.32 -3.96
CA GLY A 150 -17.24 -6.00 -4.03
C GLY A 150 -17.25 -7.34 -3.32
N TYR A 151 -16.11 -8.06 -3.34
CA TYR A 151 -15.92 -9.27 -2.55
C TYR A 151 -16.00 -8.93 -1.04
N ALA A 152 -15.20 -7.97 -0.58
CA ALA A 152 -15.18 -7.58 0.83
C ALA A 152 -16.58 -7.15 1.31
N TYR A 153 -17.32 -6.39 0.49
CA TYR A 153 -18.69 -6.00 0.81
C TYR A 153 -19.61 -7.20 1.00
N ARG A 154 -19.58 -8.16 0.06
CA ARG A 154 -20.41 -9.37 0.11
C ARG A 154 -20.06 -10.30 1.27
N HIS A 155 -18.82 -10.27 1.74
CA HIS A 155 -18.30 -11.13 2.80
C HIS A 155 -17.98 -10.31 4.07
N GLY A 156 -18.94 -9.52 4.55
CA GLY A 156 -18.90 -8.88 5.88
C GLY A 156 -18.76 -7.36 5.91
N ALA A 157 -18.09 -6.74 4.94
CA ALA A 157 -17.84 -5.30 5.00
C ALA A 157 -19.12 -4.45 4.79
N TRP A 158 -20.22 -5.05 4.33
CA TRP A 158 -21.55 -4.42 4.33
C TRP A 158 -21.98 -3.96 5.74
N ALA A 159 -21.66 -4.73 6.77
CA ALA A 159 -22.02 -4.41 8.15
C ALA A 159 -21.22 -3.20 8.66
N ILE A 160 -19.94 -3.12 8.27
CA ILE A 160 -19.07 -1.98 8.56
C ILE A 160 -19.64 -0.71 7.92
N ALA A 161 -20.02 -0.78 6.64
CA ALA A 161 -20.63 0.33 5.92
C ALA A 161 -21.94 0.80 6.59
N LYS A 162 -22.79 -0.14 7.03
CA LYS A 162 -24.05 0.16 7.72
C LYS A 162 -23.82 0.82 9.09
N ASN A 163 -22.76 0.43 9.79
CA ASN A 163 -22.47 0.86 11.16
C ASN A 163 -21.53 2.08 11.24
N GLY A 164 -21.46 2.90 10.18
CA GLY A 164 -20.70 4.15 10.18
C GLY A 164 -19.20 4.02 9.94
N GLY A 165 -18.71 2.83 9.54
CA GLY A 165 -17.29 2.56 9.31
C GLY A 165 -16.71 3.13 8.01
N LYS A 166 -17.24 4.24 7.49
CA LYS A 166 -16.86 4.83 6.19
C LYS A 166 -15.36 5.11 6.08
N ASN A 167 -14.74 5.60 7.16
CA ASN A 167 -13.30 5.89 7.17
C ASN A 167 -12.46 4.62 7.00
N VAL A 168 -12.86 3.51 7.65
CA VAL A 168 -12.16 2.22 7.52
C VAL A 168 -12.35 1.68 6.10
N MET A 169 -13.56 1.77 5.54
CA MET A 169 -13.84 1.36 4.16
C MET A 169 -13.00 2.16 3.15
N GLU A 170 -12.87 3.47 3.34
CA GLU A 170 -12.03 4.31 2.48
C GLU A 170 -10.54 3.99 2.62
N GLN A 171 -10.06 3.70 3.83
CA GLN A 171 -8.69 3.25 4.06
C GLN A 171 -8.43 1.91 3.35
N PHE A 172 -9.30 0.91 3.54
CA PHE A 172 -9.20 -0.39 2.87
C PHE A 172 -9.14 -0.26 1.34
N ALA A 173 -9.89 0.68 0.78
CA ALA A 173 -9.94 0.90 -0.66
C ALA A 173 -8.75 1.67 -1.22
N ASN A 174 -7.93 2.31 -0.38
CA ASN A 174 -6.76 3.08 -0.78
C ASN A 174 -5.47 2.57 -0.10
N ASP A 175 -5.51 1.43 0.60
CA ASP A 175 -4.32 0.86 1.26
C ASP A 175 -3.36 0.27 0.21
N PRO A 176 -2.11 0.76 0.11
CA PRO A 176 -1.15 0.21 -0.82
C PRO A 176 -0.85 -1.28 -0.60
N LEU A 177 -1.05 -1.84 0.60
CA LEU A 177 -0.98 -3.28 0.85
C LEU A 177 -2.07 -4.04 0.07
N ASN A 178 -3.26 -3.45 -0.04
CA ASN A 178 -4.37 -4.03 -0.80
C ASN A 178 -4.31 -3.68 -2.29
N LEU A 179 -3.34 -2.89 -2.77
CA LEU A 179 -3.29 -2.43 -4.16
C LEU A 179 -2.05 -2.92 -4.92
N LEU A 180 -2.22 -3.29 -6.19
CA LEU A 180 -1.17 -3.71 -7.11
C LEU A 180 -1.41 -3.16 -8.53
N ALA A 181 -0.37 -2.76 -9.24
CA ALA A 181 -0.42 -2.59 -10.69
C ALA A 181 -0.42 -3.96 -11.37
N VAL A 182 -1.39 -4.23 -12.24
CA VAL A 182 -1.62 -5.55 -12.85
C VAL A 182 -2.11 -5.45 -14.30
N ASP A 183 -2.02 -6.56 -15.04
CA ASP A 183 -2.66 -6.72 -16.36
C ASP A 183 -4.18 -6.53 -16.26
N GLY A 184 -4.70 -5.62 -17.08
CA GLY A 184 -6.10 -5.25 -17.07
C GLY A 184 -7.04 -6.37 -17.55
N LYS A 185 -6.60 -7.27 -18.44
CA LYS A 185 -7.43 -8.41 -18.87
C LYS A 185 -7.52 -9.46 -17.78
N ALA A 186 -6.40 -9.80 -17.14
CA ALA A 186 -6.38 -10.69 -15.99
C ALA A 186 -7.26 -10.14 -14.86
N ASN A 187 -7.16 -8.85 -14.57
CA ASN A 187 -8.02 -8.20 -13.58
C ASN A 187 -9.51 -8.24 -13.96
N ASN A 188 -9.85 -8.03 -15.23
CA ASN A 188 -11.24 -8.15 -15.71
C ASN A 188 -11.79 -9.58 -15.63
N VAL A 189 -10.92 -10.61 -15.65
CA VAL A 189 -11.30 -12.01 -15.41
C VAL A 189 -11.50 -12.28 -13.92
N LYS A 190 -10.60 -11.76 -13.08
CA LYS A 190 -10.67 -11.83 -11.62
C LYS A 190 -11.95 -11.20 -11.08
N LYS A 191 -12.26 -9.96 -11.46
CA LYS A 191 -13.40 -9.19 -10.93
C LYS A 191 -13.41 -9.21 -9.40
N ASP A 192 -14.56 -9.53 -8.81
CA ASP A 192 -14.76 -9.65 -7.36
C ASP A 192 -14.65 -11.11 -6.85
N LYS A 193 -13.86 -11.96 -7.51
CA LYS A 193 -13.67 -13.36 -7.09
C LYS A 193 -12.67 -13.49 -5.94
N GLY A 194 -12.91 -14.46 -5.07
CA GLY A 194 -11.96 -14.92 -4.06
C GLY A 194 -11.04 -16.03 -4.58
N PRO A 195 -10.05 -16.47 -3.76
CA PRO A 195 -9.02 -17.44 -4.14
C PRO A 195 -9.54 -18.83 -4.55
N SER A 196 -10.72 -19.24 -4.11
CA SER A 196 -11.36 -20.51 -4.51
C SER A 196 -11.99 -20.46 -5.90
N GLU A 197 -12.11 -19.27 -6.49
CA GLU A 197 -12.66 -19.03 -7.82
C GLU A 197 -11.62 -18.49 -8.81
N TRP A 198 -10.61 -17.75 -8.33
CA TRP A 198 -9.55 -17.19 -9.15
C TRP A 198 -8.24 -17.04 -8.38
N MET A 199 -7.14 -17.42 -9.02
CA MET A 199 -5.77 -17.17 -8.56
C MET A 199 -4.92 -16.70 -9.74
N PRO A 200 -3.80 -15.98 -9.51
CA PRO A 200 -2.86 -15.61 -10.56
C PRO A 200 -2.38 -16.82 -11.39
N ASP A 201 -2.33 -16.68 -12.72
CA ASP A 201 -1.76 -17.70 -13.61
C ASP A 201 -0.25 -17.82 -13.44
N ASN A 202 0.41 -16.72 -13.06
CA ASN A 202 1.81 -16.69 -12.72
C ASN A 202 2.11 -17.46 -11.42
N SER A 203 2.58 -18.70 -11.56
CA SER A 203 2.91 -19.56 -10.42
C SER A 203 3.99 -18.98 -9.49
N ALA A 204 4.90 -18.15 -9.99
CA ALA A 204 5.93 -17.52 -9.17
C ALA A 204 5.34 -16.51 -8.17
N PHE A 205 4.16 -15.95 -8.45
CA PHE A 205 3.52 -14.94 -7.61
C PHE A 205 2.39 -15.48 -6.72
N LYS A 206 1.90 -16.71 -6.96
CA LYS A 206 0.74 -17.28 -6.22
C LYS A 206 0.89 -17.22 -4.71
N CYS A 207 2.06 -17.58 -4.18
CA CYS A 207 2.29 -17.56 -2.73
C CYS A 207 2.37 -16.15 -2.16
N GLU A 208 2.95 -15.21 -2.90
CA GLU A 208 2.95 -13.81 -2.50
C GLU A 208 1.53 -13.23 -2.51
N TYR A 209 0.73 -13.55 -3.53
CA TYR A 209 -0.68 -13.16 -3.61
C TYR A 209 -1.48 -13.67 -2.39
N ALA A 210 -1.34 -14.95 -2.05
CA ALA A 210 -2.01 -15.57 -0.91
C ALA A 210 -1.59 -14.94 0.44
N LEU A 211 -0.28 -14.75 0.65
CA LEU A 211 0.25 -14.14 1.87
C LEU A 211 -0.15 -12.67 1.98
N ARG A 212 -0.07 -11.91 0.89
CA ARG A 212 -0.49 -10.50 0.84
C ARG A 212 -1.98 -10.36 1.13
N MET A 213 -2.82 -11.20 0.55
CA MET A 213 -4.25 -11.25 0.88
C MET A 213 -4.48 -11.51 2.38
N THR A 214 -3.74 -12.46 2.96
CA THR A 214 -3.83 -12.75 4.40
C THR A 214 -3.36 -11.57 5.26
N ALA A 215 -2.32 -10.86 4.83
CA ALA A 215 -1.83 -9.65 5.51
C ALA A 215 -2.89 -8.53 5.50
N VAL A 216 -3.61 -8.34 4.38
CA VAL A 216 -4.74 -7.40 4.31
C VAL A 216 -5.84 -7.84 5.29
N LEU A 217 -6.24 -9.11 5.28
CA LEU A 217 -7.23 -9.64 6.22
C LEU A 217 -6.81 -9.39 7.69
N GLN A 218 -5.55 -9.68 8.03
CA GLN A 218 -5.02 -9.48 9.37
C GLN A 218 -5.10 -8.02 9.83
N ARG A 219 -4.78 -7.07 8.93
CA ARG A 219 -4.86 -5.63 9.21
C ARG A 219 -6.29 -5.16 9.47
N TYR A 220 -7.27 -5.72 8.77
CA TYR A 220 -8.64 -5.21 8.76
C TYR A 220 -9.64 -6.03 9.60
N ASN A 221 -9.29 -7.23 10.06
CA ASN A 221 -10.18 -8.14 10.78
C ASN A 221 -10.75 -7.53 12.08
N SER A 222 -9.95 -6.77 12.84
CA SER A 222 -10.41 -6.11 14.07
C SER A 222 -11.48 -5.03 13.83
N PHE A 223 -11.63 -4.54 12.60
CA PHE A 223 -12.68 -3.62 12.19
C PHE A 223 -13.95 -4.33 11.70
N GLY A 224 -13.98 -5.66 11.72
CA GLY A 224 -15.14 -6.48 11.33
C GLY A 224 -15.12 -6.98 9.89
N PHE A 225 -13.98 -6.92 9.19
CA PHE A 225 -13.85 -7.60 7.90
C PHE A 225 -13.84 -9.11 8.11
N THR A 226 -14.63 -9.83 7.32
CA THR A 226 -14.72 -11.29 7.37
C THR A 226 -14.25 -11.90 6.06
N PHE A 227 -14.22 -13.23 5.97
CA PHE A 227 -13.71 -13.95 4.80
C PHE A 227 -14.47 -15.25 4.58
N ASP A 228 -14.81 -15.54 3.32
CA ASP A 228 -15.52 -16.76 2.93
C ASP A 228 -14.76 -18.02 3.37
N ASP A 229 -15.49 -19.02 3.88
CA ASP A 229 -14.88 -20.23 4.45
C ASP A 229 -14.20 -21.11 3.41
N LYS A 230 -14.69 -21.13 2.16
CA LYS A 230 -14.08 -21.88 1.06
C LYS A 230 -12.80 -21.20 0.60
N ASP A 231 -12.82 -19.88 0.52
CA ASP A 231 -11.62 -19.08 0.21
C ASP A 231 -10.56 -19.21 1.32
N LYS A 232 -10.98 -19.16 2.59
CA LYS A 232 -10.13 -19.42 3.76
C LYS A 232 -9.46 -20.80 3.68
N SER A 233 -10.25 -21.83 3.40
CA SER A 233 -9.76 -23.21 3.25
C SER A 233 -8.79 -23.34 2.08
N THR A 234 -9.03 -22.61 0.99
CA THR A 234 -8.14 -22.56 -0.17
C THR A 234 -6.77 -22.00 0.21
N LEU A 235 -6.72 -20.85 0.89
CA LEU A 235 -5.46 -20.25 1.34
C LEU A 235 -4.69 -21.16 2.32
N ILE A 236 -5.38 -21.74 3.30
CA ILE A 236 -4.77 -22.70 4.24
C ILE A 236 -4.17 -23.89 3.49
N GLY A 237 -4.88 -24.45 2.51
CA GLY A 237 -4.39 -25.54 1.67
C GLY A 237 -3.12 -25.18 0.91
N LEU A 238 -3.05 -23.97 0.35
CA LEU A 238 -1.84 -23.45 -0.31
C LEU A 238 -0.66 -23.38 0.66
N PHE A 239 -0.88 -22.86 1.87
CA PHE A 239 0.18 -22.69 2.88
C PHE A 239 0.69 -24.01 3.49
N HIS A 240 -0.14 -25.06 3.53
CA HIS A 240 0.33 -26.40 3.86
C HIS A 240 1.03 -27.10 2.68
N GLY A 241 0.72 -26.71 1.45
CA GLY A 241 1.24 -27.31 0.23
C GLY A 241 2.29 -26.44 -0.48
N GLU A 242 1.94 -25.93 -1.66
CA GLU A 242 2.89 -25.24 -2.57
C GLU A 242 3.57 -24.00 -1.97
N CYS A 243 2.95 -23.38 -0.96
CA CYS A 243 3.45 -22.18 -0.29
C CYS A 243 4.04 -22.44 1.10
N ALA A 244 4.26 -23.70 1.48
CA ALA A 244 4.89 -24.03 2.75
C ALA A 244 6.29 -23.40 2.88
N GLY A 245 6.55 -22.76 4.03
CA GLY A 245 7.82 -22.11 4.34
C GLY A 245 8.07 -20.80 3.60
N LYS A 246 7.10 -20.29 2.82
CA LYS A 246 7.19 -18.99 2.17
C LYS A 246 6.95 -17.86 3.17
N SER A 247 7.52 -16.70 2.87
CA SER A 247 7.28 -15.46 3.60
C SER A 247 7.00 -14.31 2.65
N PHE A 248 6.26 -13.33 3.17
CA PHE A 248 5.92 -12.09 2.51
C PHE A 248 6.46 -10.95 3.35
N ASN A 249 7.22 -10.07 2.72
CA ASN A 249 7.78 -8.88 3.34
C ASN A 249 7.21 -7.68 2.61
N TYR A 250 6.34 -6.95 3.27
CA TYR A 250 5.80 -5.69 2.79
C TYR A 250 6.46 -4.55 3.53
N ARG A 251 6.98 -3.60 2.76
CA ARG A 251 7.44 -2.33 3.27
C ARG A 251 6.42 -1.28 2.90
N ALA A 252 5.86 -0.61 3.90
CA ALA A 252 4.95 0.49 3.63
C ALA A 252 5.72 1.59 2.88
N PRO A 253 5.14 2.19 1.82
CA PRO A 253 5.66 3.44 1.30
C PRO A 253 5.78 4.40 2.49
N MET A 254 6.99 4.92 2.73
CA MET A 254 7.22 5.87 3.83
C MET A 254 6.21 6.99 3.72
N THR A 255 5.32 7.10 4.69
CA THR A 255 4.43 8.25 4.81
C THR A 255 5.29 9.50 4.86
N GLY A 256 5.15 10.37 3.86
CA GLY A 256 5.87 11.62 3.82
C GLY A 256 5.45 12.48 4.99
N HIS A 257 6.29 12.52 6.03
CA HIS A 257 6.20 13.36 7.23
C HIS A 257 5.00 13.14 8.17
N ASN A 258 5.20 12.29 9.19
CA ASN A 258 5.16 12.69 10.61
C ASN A 258 5.14 11.45 11.52
N THR A 259 6.30 10.85 11.78
CA THR A 259 6.46 10.19 13.08
C THR A 259 6.50 11.29 14.13
N LYS A 260 5.64 11.19 15.14
CA LYS A 260 5.49 12.07 16.31
C LYS A 260 6.77 12.31 17.18
N ALA A 261 7.96 12.03 16.66
CA ALA A 261 9.24 12.10 17.37
C ALA A 261 10.11 13.34 17.03
N GLU A 262 9.73 14.19 16.08
CA GLU A 262 10.51 15.41 15.71
C GLU A 262 9.79 16.75 16.00
N VAL A 263 8.70 16.74 16.79
CA VAL A 263 8.00 17.98 17.19
C VAL A 263 8.42 18.45 18.61
N LEU A 264 9.56 17.98 19.12
CA LEU A 264 10.12 18.46 20.39
C LEU A 264 11.64 18.63 20.28
N SER A 265 12.10 19.57 19.44
CA SER A 265 13.44 20.15 19.60
C SER A 265 13.62 21.55 19.03
N ASP A 266 12.74 22.04 18.14
CA ASP A 266 12.82 23.42 17.65
C ASP A 266 11.81 24.33 18.35
N SER A 267 12.13 24.70 19.59
CA SER A 267 11.67 25.94 20.22
C SER A 267 12.53 26.23 21.45
N VAL A 268 13.80 26.54 21.20
CA VAL A 268 14.58 27.41 22.08
C VAL A 268 15.28 28.42 21.18
N GLU A 269 14.53 29.42 20.72
CA GLU A 269 15.15 30.71 20.42
C GLU A 269 15.60 31.30 21.75
N THR A 270 16.91 31.38 21.94
CA THR A 270 17.52 32.17 22.98
C THR A 270 17.30 33.64 22.66
N GLU A 271 16.41 34.31 23.39
CA GLU A 271 16.40 35.78 23.43
C GLU A 271 17.71 36.26 24.06
N ASP A 272 18.51 37.00 23.30
CA ASP A 272 19.59 37.86 23.82
C ASP A 272 19.00 39.26 24.08
N PRO A 273 18.89 39.69 25.34
CA PRO A 273 18.37 41.01 25.68
C PRO A 273 19.54 42.00 25.76
N SER A 274 20.12 42.38 24.64
CA SER A 274 20.94 43.59 24.55
C SER A 274 21.08 44.05 23.10
N LEU A 275 21.09 45.38 22.90
CA LEU A 275 21.17 46.14 21.63
C LEU A 275 19.84 46.75 21.12
N ASN A 276 19.34 47.68 21.93
CA ASN A 276 19.02 49.07 21.60
C ASN A 276 18.96 49.55 20.12
N GLU A 277 17.88 50.31 19.90
CA GLU A 277 17.81 51.67 19.31
C GLU A 277 18.03 51.92 17.80
N ALA A 278 16.98 52.53 17.26
CA ALA A 278 17.00 53.70 16.36
C ALA A 278 17.40 53.52 14.88
N ALA A 279 16.38 53.65 14.00
CA ALA A 279 16.34 54.62 12.90
C ALA A 279 14.95 54.57 12.23
N ILE A 280 14.10 55.60 12.36
CA ILE A 280 13.89 56.66 11.33
C ILE A 280 13.36 56.02 10.03
N LYS A 281 12.07 56.07 9.68
CA LYS A 281 11.15 57.22 9.54
C LYS A 281 9.71 56.73 9.48
#